data_AF-Q5C574-F1
#
_entry.id   AF-Q5C574-F1
#
_cell.length_a   1.000
_cell.length_b   1.000
_cell.length_c   1.000
_cell.angle_alpha   90.00
_cell.angle_beta   90.00
_cell.angle_gamma   90.00
#
_symmetry.space_group_name_H-M   'P 1'
#
loop_
_entity.id
_entity.type
_entity.pdbx_description
1 polymer ?
#
loop_
_entity_poly.entity_id
_entity_poly.type
_entity_poly.pdbx_seq_one_letter_code
_entity_poly.pdbx_strand_id
1 'polypeptide(L)'
;TNLLRLFQYLNLNNTSLEYPEKIISSRAAQYCRSDKGILTNTPTIDNSYKWAGGGILSTAGDLIRLADHLSFIYMGWLDSYGIVKQSTLNQVLWKVSCVPPDRSTLPGLGWFLARRSGDPATGENFYPDRLYALHTGGAVGGTTILLLSLPLLNDNKINEINTSTAVNNRNNNSILSMPKMYPQDIRMKFANLPPINVAILTNLENVPGISELAIYISEIFLEYALKMEQANEENS
;
A
#
# COMPACT_ATOMS: atom_id res chain seq x y z
N THR A 1 18.81 -11.13 7.86
CA THR A 1 17.59 -11.08 8.71
C THR A 1 16.37 -11.46 7.87
N ASN A 2 15.24 -11.80 8.48
CA ASN A 2 13.99 -12.09 7.74
C ASN A 2 13.51 -10.89 6.92
N LEU A 3 13.75 -9.67 7.40
CA LEU A 3 13.42 -8.44 6.68
C LEU A 3 14.18 -8.30 5.35
N LEU A 4 15.49 -8.58 5.32
CA LEU A 4 16.26 -8.54 4.07
C LEU A 4 15.80 -9.60 3.07
N ARG A 5 15.38 -10.77 3.56
CA ARG A 5 14.78 -11.81 2.70
C ARG A 5 13.46 -11.34 2.09
N LEU A 6 12.65 -10.59 2.85
CA LEU A 6 11.42 -9.97 2.34
C LEU A 6 11.73 -8.97 1.22
N PHE A 7 12.70 -8.07 1.41
CA PHE A 7 13.10 -7.10 0.39
C PHE A 7 13.56 -7.80 -0.89
N GLN A 8 14.38 -8.84 -0.77
CA GLN A 8 14.83 -9.65 -1.91
C GLN A 8 13.66 -10.38 -2.60
N TYR A 9 12.74 -10.94 -1.81
CA TYR A 9 11.58 -11.65 -2.34
C TYR A 9 10.69 -10.74 -3.20
N LEU A 10 10.44 -9.53 -2.73
CA LEU A 10 9.63 -8.51 -3.40
C LEU A 10 10.41 -7.69 -4.43
N ASN A 11 11.71 -7.98 -4.62
CA ASN A 11 12.61 -7.25 -5.52
C ASN A 11 12.66 -5.73 -5.21
N LEU A 12 12.73 -5.39 -3.91
CA LEU A 12 12.86 -4.03 -3.40
C LEU A 12 14.33 -3.62 -3.36
N ASN A 13 14.92 -3.42 -4.54
CA ASN A 13 16.36 -3.25 -4.71
C ASN A 13 16.90 -1.92 -4.16
N ASN A 14 16.02 -0.95 -3.88
CA ASN A 14 16.36 0.37 -3.32
C ASN A 14 15.81 0.53 -1.89
N THR A 15 15.52 -0.58 -1.22
CA THR A 15 15.01 -0.60 0.15
C THR A 15 16.04 -1.22 1.08
N SER A 16 16.37 -0.51 2.16
CA SER A 16 17.40 -0.95 3.10
C SER A 16 17.17 -0.40 4.50
N LEU A 17 17.84 -1.00 5.48
CA LEU A 17 17.90 -0.44 6.83
C LEU A 17 18.78 0.82 6.83
N GLU A 18 18.40 1.81 7.62
CA GLU A 18 19.17 3.04 7.76
C GLU A 18 20.45 2.77 8.59
N TYR A 19 21.58 3.20 8.05
CA TYR A 19 22.87 3.21 8.73
C TYR A 19 23.47 4.61 8.59
N PRO A 20 23.61 5.40 9.67
CA PRO A 20 24.06 6.78 9.60
C PRO A 20 25.45 6.95 8.95
N GLU A 21 26.32 5.96 9.14
CA GLU A 21 27.68 5.95 8.62
C GLU A 21 27.77 5.61 7.12
N LYS A 22 26.69 5.04 6.54
CA LYS A 22 26.71 4.62 5.14
C LYS A 22 26.28 5.76 4.21
N ILE A 23 27.12 6.01 3.22
CA ILE A 23 26.77 6.89 2.10
C ILE A 23 25.81 6.12 1.18
N ILE A 24 24.59 6.61 1.07
CA ILE A 24 23.55 6.06 0.18
C ILE A 24 23.35 7.05 -0.96
N SER A 25 23.61 6.59 -2.18
CA SER A 25 23.40 7.40 -3.38
C SER A 25 21.93 7.82 -3.52
N SER A 26 21.69 9.05 -3.97
CA SER A 26 20.35 9.61 -4.17
C SER A 26 19.46 9.61 -2.92
N ARG A 27 20.05 9.55 -1.71
CA ARG A 27 19.30 9.73 -0.47
C ARG A 27 18.80 11.17 -0.38
N ALA A 28 17.48 11.34 -0.26
CA ALA A 28 16.88 12.65 -0.07
C ALA A 28 17.31 13.26 1.28
N ALA A 29 17.69 14.54 1.25
CA ALA A 29 17.90 15.31 2.47
C ALA A 29 16.55 15.61 3.14
N GLN A 30 16.58 15.64 4.47
CA GLN A 30 15.45 16.00 5.32
C GLN A 30 15.52 17.49 5.65
N TYR A 31 14.38 18.16 5.69
CA TYR A 31 14.33 19.60 5.89
C TYR A 31 13.28 19.99 6.92
N CYS A 32 13.57 21.05 7.67
CA CYS A 32 12.61 21.70 8.54
C CYS A 32 12.42 23.17 8.17
N ARG A 33 11.34 23.78 8.62
CA ARG A 33 11.08 25.21 8.52
C ARG A 33 11.37 25.84 9.87
N SER A 34 12.24 26.84 9.85
CA SER A 34 12.47 27.71 11.00
C SER A 34 11.20 28.48 11.39
N ASP A 35 11.21 29.12 12.55
CA ASP A 35 10.13 30.01 13.03
C ASP A 35 9.81 31.16 12.05
N LYS A 36 10.75 31.47 11.13
CA LYS A 36 10.58 32.46 10.06
C LYS A 36 10.06 31.86 8.75
N GLY A 37 9.68 30.59 8.74
CA GLY A 37 9.20 29.86 7.55
C GLY A 37 10.28 29.45 6.55
N ILE A 38 11.56 29.73 6.83
CA ILE A 38 12.69 29.43 5.94
C ILE A 38 13.04 27.95 6.04
N LEU A 39 13.21 27.29 4.88
CA LEU A 39 13.65 25.90 4.78
C LEU A 39 15.11 25.76 5.19
N THR A 40 15.39 24.85 6.12
CA THR A 40 16.71 24.56 6.68
C THR A 40 16.95 23.05 6.74
N ASN A 41 18.20 22.61 6.66
CA ASN A 41 18.53 21.19 6.87
C ASN A 41 18.19 20.79 8.31
N THR A 42 17.70 19.55 8.49
CA THR A 42 17.53 19.01 9.84
C THR A 42 18.84 18.57 10.46
N PRO A 43 18.91 18.47 11.80
CA PRO A 43 20.01 17.81 12.48
C PRO A 43 20.20 16.37 11.97
N THR A 44 21.45 15.91 11.95
CA THR A 44 21.75 14.49 11.70
C THR A 44 21.13 13.64 12.80
N ILE A 45 20.38 12.62 12.39
CA ILE A 45 19.73 11.69 13.31
C ILE A 45 20.15 10.29 12.94
N ASP A 46 20.39 9.51 13.99
CA ASP A 46 20.57 8.09 13.90
C ASP A 46 19.22 7.39 14.11
N ASN A 47 18.65 6.69 13.13
CA ASN A 47 17.51 5.80 13.35
C ASN A 47 17.89 4.31 13.34
N SER A 48 19.19 3.98 13.40
CA SER A 48 19.66 2.59 13.38
C SER A 48 19.17 1.79 14.59
N TYR A 49 18.96 2.45 15.73
CA TYR A 49 18.41 1.83 16.94
C TYR A 49 16.88 1.69 16.93
N LYS A 50 16.20 2.11 15.85
CA LYS A 50 14.73 2.12 15.70
C LYS A 50 14.25 1.48 14.39
N TRP A 51 15.03 0.55 13.82
CA TRP A 51 14.66 -0.11 12.56
C TRP A 51 13.25 -0.68 12.53
N ALA A 52 12.80 -1.31 13.62
CA ALA A 52 11.47 -1.90 13.70
C ALA A 52 10.33 -0.87 13.66
N GLY A 53 10.58 0.39 14.04
CA GLY A 53 9.56 1.44 14.13
C GLY A 53 9.63 2.52 13.05
N GLY A 54 10.76 2.68 12.35
CA GLY A 54 10.90 3.74 11.33
C GLY A 54 12.27 3.89 10.66
N GLY A 55 13.21 2.98 10.90
CA GLY A 55 14.57 3.08 10.34
C GLY A 55 14.75 2.35 8.99
N ILE A 56 13.74 2.34 8.13
CA ILE A 56 13.82 1.76 6.78
C ILE A 56 13.82 2.90 5.76
N LEU A 57 14.80 2.89 4.86
CA LEU A 57 14.86 3.77 3.70
C LEU A 57 14.33 3.02 2.48
N SER A 58 13.54 3.70 1.65
CA SER A 58 12.96 3.12 0.43
C SER A 58 12.74 4.22 -0.63
N THR A 59 12.25 3.81 -1.79
CA THR A 59 11.84 4.69 -2.89
C THR A 59 10.37 4.49 -3.20
N ALA A 60 9.73 5.46 -3.85
CA ALA A 60 8.33 5.31 -4.28
C ALA A 60 8.14 4.07 -5.17
N GLY A 61 9.09 3.77 -6.07
CA GLY A 61 9.02 2.59 -6.94
C GLY A 61 9.03 1.26 -6.18
N ASP A 62 9.84 1.14 -5.13
CA ASP A 62 9.84 -0.06 -4.28
C ASP A 62 8.57 -0.15 -3.42
N LEU A 63 8.09 0.98 -2.89
CA LEU A 63 6.85 1.02 -2.12
C LEU A 63 5.62 0.66 -2.98
N ILE A 64 5.61 1.02 -4.27
CA ILE A 64 4.58 0.57 -5.22
C ILE A 64 4.61 -0.96 -5.37
N ARG A 65 5.79 -1.59 -5.49
CA ARG A 65 5.90 -3.06 -5.57
C ARG A 65 5.35 -3.75 -4.33
N LEU A 66 5.62 -3.20 -3.16
CA LEU A 66 5.04 -3.67 -1.91
C LEU A 66 3.51 -3.52 -1.93
N ALA A 67 3.01 -2.36 -2.36
CA ALA A 67 1.59 -2.07 -2.43
C ALA A 67 0.86 -2.99 -3.41
N ASP A 68 1.41 -3.21 -4.60
CA ASP A 68 0.89 -4.15 -5.61
C ASP A 68 0.79 -5.56 -5.02
N HIS A 69 1.85 -6.01 -4.35
CA HIS A 69 1.89 -7.35 -3.76
C HIS A 69 0.82 -7.54 -2.67
N LEU A 70 0.67 -6.57 -1.78
CA LEU A 70 -0.38 -6.58 -0.74
C LEU A 70 -1.78 -6.52 -1.35
N SER A 71 -1.97 -5.69 -2.38
CA SER A 71 -3.24 -5.57 -3.09
C SER A 71 -3.63 -6.88 -3.75
N PHE A 72 -2.68 -7.57 -4.40
CA PHE A 72 -2.95 -8.85 -5.06
C PHE A 72 -3.23 -9.97 -4.06
N ILE A 73 -2.57 -9.98 -2.89
CA ILE A 73 -2.92 -10.88 -1.80
C ILE A 73 -4.36 -10.60 -1.33
N TYR A 74 -4.68 -9.33 -1.06
CA TYR A 74 -6.02 -8.90 -0.61
C TYR A 74 -7.12 -9.34 -1.58
N MET A 75 -6.88 -9.17 -2.88
CA MET A 75 -7.79 -9.56 -3.95
C MET A 75 -7.82 -11.09 -4.21
N GLY A 76 -7.03 -11.90 -3.50
CA GLY A 76 -7.00 -13.36 -3.66
C GLY A 76 -6.26 -13.84 -4.90
N TRP A 77 -5.41 -13.00 -5.51
CA TRP A 77 -4.68 -13.33 -6.74
C TRP A 77 -3.30 -13.95 -6.46
N LEU A 78 -2.81 -13.86 -5.23
CA LEU A 78 -1.51 -14.39 -4.80
C LEU A 78 -1.65 -15.28 -3.57
N ASP A 79 -2.26 -16.45 -3.74
CA ASP A 79 -2.50 -17.36 -2.60
C ASP A 79 -1.26 -18.21 -2.26
N SER A 80 -0.64 -18.88 -3.25
CA SER A 80 0.57 -19.70 -3.05
C SER A 80 1.90 -18.93 -3.10
N TYR A 81 1.87 -17.68 -3.56
CA TYR A 81 3.04 -16.82 -3.74
C TYR A 81 2.96 -15.53 -2.90
N GLY A 82 1.99 -15.45 -1.97
CA GLY A 82 1.90 -14.35 -1.02
C GLY A 82 3.03 -14.40 0.01
N ILE A 83 3.46 -13.23 0.50
CA ILE A 83 4.38 -13.14 1.66
C ILE A 83 3.65 -13.48 2.97
N VAL A 84 2.32 -13.38 2.94
CA VAL A 84 1.37 -13.77 3.97
C VAL A 84 0.16 -14.39 3.29
N LYS A 85 -0.61 -15.21 4.02
CA LYS A 85 -1.90 -15.69 3.54
C LYS A 85 -2.89 -14.54 3.41
N GLN A 86 -3.82 -14.61 2.45
CA GLN A 86 -4.90 -13.63 2.34
C GLN A 86 -5.68 -13.48 3.66
N SER A 87 -5.99 -14.59 4.34
CA SER A 87 -6.68 -14.55 5.64
C SER A 87 -5.85 -13.84 6.72
N THR A 88 -4.52 -13.99 6.72
CA THR A 88 -3.64 -13.27 7.64
C THR A 88 -3.64 -11.77 7.35
N LEU A 89 -3.60 -11.37 6.07
CA LEU A 89 -3.71 -9.97 5.69
C LEU A 89 -5.05 -9.39 6.16
N ASN A 90 -6.17 -10.03 5.80
CA ASN A 90 -7.51 -9.49 6.01
C ASN A 90 -7.99 -9.57 7.46
N GLN A 91 -7.69 -10.68 8.16
CA GLN A 91 -8.25 -10.95 9.49
C GLN A 91 -7.29 -10.60 10.63
N VAL A 92 -6.03 -10.28 10.33
CA VAL A 92 -5.02 -9.93 11.35
C VAL A 92 -4.40 -8.56 11.10
N LEU A 93 -3.77 -8.35 9.93
CA LEU A 93 -3.06 -7.09 9.66
C LEU A 93 -4.03 -5.93 9.41
N TRP A 94 -5.01 -6.15 8.54
CA TRP A 94 -6.03 -5.19 8.14
C TRP A 94 -7.38 -5.45 8.80
N LYS A 95 -7.32 -5.97 10.03
CA LYS A 95 -8.48 -6.00 10.93
C LYS A 95 -8.33 -4.89 11.96
N VAL A 96 -9.40 -4.12 12.17
CA VAL A 96 -9.43 -3.11 13.21
C VAL A 96 -9.17 -3.76 14.57
N SER A 97 -8.17 -3.27 15.28
CA SER A 97 -7.71 -3.76 16.58
C SER A 97 -8.37 -3.02 17.75
N CYS A 98 -8.65 -1.72 17.59
CA CYS A 98 -9.44 -0.94 18.53
C CYS A 98 -10.16 0.22 17.82
N VAL A 99 -11.20 0.75 18.47
CA VAL A 99 -12.00 1.87 17.95
C VAL A 99 -11.81 3.07 18.89
N PRO A 100 -10.80 3.93 18.64
CA PRO A 100 -10.61 5.13 19.43
C PRO A 100 -11.71 6.16 19.12
N PRO A 101 -12.08 7.02 20.10
CA PRO A 101 -12.95 8.15 19.82
C PRO A 101 -12.26 9.13 18.85
N ASP A 102 -13.07 9.75 17.98
CA ASP A 102 -12.70 10.90 17.14
C ASP A 102 -11.51 10.67 16.19
N ARG A 103 -11.41 9.50 15.57
CA ARG A 103 -10.45 9.26 14.48
C ARG A 103 -11.13 8.91 13.17
N SER A 104 -10.69 9.57 12.10
CA SER A 104 -11.05 9.29 10.71
C SER A 104 -10.55 7.91 10.24
N THR A 105 -9.47 7.41 10.84
CA THR A 105 -8.88 6.10 10.53
C THR A 105 -8.76 5.24 11.79
N LEU A 106 -9.10 3.97 11.69
CA LEU A 106 -9.07 2.99 12.78
C LEU A 106 -7.79 2.13 12.73
N PRO A 107 -7.11 1.89 13.87
CA PRO A 107 -5.87 1.13 13.89
C PRO A 107 -6.07 -0.37 13.66
N GLY A 108 -5.26 -0.95 12.77
CA GLY A 108 -4.98 -2.38 12.65
C GLY A 108 -3.56 -2.72 13.11
N LEU A 109 -3.08 -3.94 12.83
CA LEU A 109 -1.71 -4.32 13.23
C LEU A 109 -0.69 -3.72 12.27
N GLY A 110 -0.13 -2.57 12.64
CA GLY A 110 0.83 -1.82 11.82
C GLY A 110 0.19 -1.13 10.62
N TRP A 111 -1.12 -0.92 10.63
CA TRP A 111 -1.86 -0.21 9.57
C TRP A 111 -2.98 0.63 10.19
N PHE A 112 -3.51 1.56 9.40
CA PHE A 112 -4.72 2.32 9.71
C PHE A 112 -5.72 2.10 8.58
N LEU A 113 -7.00 2.01 8.94
CA LEU A 113 -8.07 1.56 8.07
C LEU A 113 -9.20 2.57 8.07
N ALA A 114 -9.74 2.88 6.89
CA ALA A 114 -10.92 3.70 6.72
C ALA A 114 -11.74 3.20 5.52
N ARG A 115 -12.99 3.65 5.41
CA ARG A 115 -13.84 3.39 4.26
C ARG A 115 -14.07 4.68 3.48
N ARG A 116 -14.18 4.57 2.16
CA ARG A 116 -14.51 5.72 1.28
C ARG A 116 -15.84 6.36 1.63
N SER A 117 -16.84 5.54 1.94
CA SER A 117 -18.16 5.99 2.41
C SER A 117 -18.13 6.87 3.67
N GLY A 118 -17.08 6.78 4.47
CA GLY A 118 -17.05 7.33 5.82
C GLY A 118 -17.63 6.40 6.89
N ASP A 119 -18.19 5.24 6.49
CA ASP A 119 -18.62 4.22 7.44
C ASP A 119 -17.41 3.68 8.25
N PRO A 120 -17.62 3.23 9.50
CA PRO A 120 -16.56 2.59 10.26
C PRO A 120 -15.98 1.37 9.53
N ALA A 121 -14.65 1.22 9.53
CA ALA A 121 -13.97 0.06 8.95
C ALA A 121 -14.25 -1.27 9.70
N THR A 122 -15.01 -1.23 10.79
CA THR A 122 -15.57 -2.39 11.52
C THR A 122 -16.95 -2.81 11.03
N GLY A 123 -17.65 -1.96 10.28
CA GLY A 123 -19.04 -2.17 9.89
C GLY A 123 -19.17 -3.13 8.71
N GLU A 124 -20.33 -3.79 8.63
CA GLU A 124 -20.71 -4.58 7.46
C GLU A 124 -20.84 -3.70 6.21
N ASN A 125 -20.65 -4.33 5.04
CA ASN A 125 -20.74 -3.63 3.76
C ASN A 125 -21.94 -4.09 2.94
N PHE A 126 -22.87 -3.17 2.69
CA PHE A 126 -24.12 -3.46 1.96
C PHE A 126 -24.13 -2.91 0.53
N TYR A 127 -23.11 -2.15 0.13
CA TYR A 127 -23.04 -1.47 -1.17
C TYR A 127 -21.60 -1.41 -1.70
N PRO A 128 -21.37 -1.10 -2.98
CA PRO A 128 -20.01 -0.93 -3.49
C PRO A 128 -19.27 0.18 -2.74
N ASP A 129 -18.17 -0.17 -2.08
CA ASP A 129 -17.37 0.75 -1.28
C ASP A 129 -15.87 0.42 -1.45
N ARG A 130 -15.01 1.22 -0.83
CA ARG A 130 -13.55 1.04 -0.86
C ARG A 130 -12.95 1.00 0.53
N LEU A 131 -11.96 0.12 0.70
CA LEU A 131 -11.07 0.08 1.84
C LEU A 131 -9.87 0.99 1.57
N TYR A 132 -9.58 1.88 2.50
CA TYR A 132 -8.32 2.57 2.61
C TYR A 132 -7.46 1.87 3.65
N ALA A 133 -6.34 1.27 3.22
CA ALA A 133 -5.32 0.73 4.11
C ALA A 133 -4.07 1.60 4.01
N LEU A 134 -3.66 2.23 5.11
CA LEU A 134 -2.56 3.20 5.09
C LEU A 134 -1.63 3.09 6.30
N HIS A 135 -0.41 3.61 6.15
CA HIS A 135 0.51 3.82 7.26
C HIS A 135 1.25 5.14 7.05
N THR A 136 1.30 5.96 8.10
CA THR A 136 2.11 7.18 8.16
C THR A 136 3.43 6.91 8.87
N GLY A 137 4.54 7.44 8.35
CA GLY A 137 5.85 7.42 8.99
C GLY A 137 6.32 8.84 9.24
N GLY A 138 6.79 9.12 10.45
CA GLY A 138 7.36 10.41 10.82
C GLY A 138 8.82 10.25 11.24
N ALA A 139 9.68 11.08 10.67
CA ALA A 139 11.03 11.32 11.12
C ALA A 139 11.25 12.84 11.18
N VAL A 140 12.34 13.27 11.82
CA VAL A 140 12.65 14.71 11.85
C VAL A 140 12.92 15.18 10.42
N GLY A 141 12.18 16.20 10.01
CA GLY A 141 12.26 16.79 8.68
C GLY A 141 11.53 16.06 7.57
N GLY A 142 10.73 15.04 7.91
CA GLY A 142 9.96 14.33 6.90
C GLY A 142 8.84 13.47 7.47
N THR A 143 7.67 13.66 6.90
CA THR A 143 6.52 12.78 7.04
C THR A 143 6.31 12.07 5.71
N THR A 144 6.01 10.79 5.80
CA THR A 144 5.70 9.92 4.68
C THR A 144 4.37 9.22 4.92
N ILE A 145 3.64 8.91 3.85
CA ILE A 145 2.48 8.04 3.89
C ILE A 145 2.53 7.05 2.72
N LEU A 146 2.11 5.81 2.98
CA LEU A 146 1.68 4.85 1.97
C LEU A 146 0.20 4.59 2.19
N LEU A 147 -0.62 4.82 1.18
CA LEU A 147 -2.06 4.55 1.17
C LEU A 147 -2.39 3.62 0.01
N LEU A 148 -3.13 2.55 0.29
CA LEU A 148 -3.77 1.68 -0.68
C LEU A 148 -5.27 1.93 -0.65
N SER A 149 -5.83 2.34 -1.78
CA SER A 149 -7.27 2.44 -2.02
C SER A 149 -7.70 1.22 -2.82
N LEU A 150 -8.52 0.37 -2.21
CA LEU A 150 -8.89 -0.95 -2.70
C LEU A 150 -10.42 -1.10 -2.76
N PRO A 151 -10.99 -1.84 -3.72
CA PRO A 151 -12.40 -2.21 -3.66
C PRO A 151 -12.67 -3.02 -2.40
N LEU A 152 -13.70 -2.67 -1.62
CA LEU A 152 -14.06 -3.44 -0.44
C LEU A 152 -14.71 -4.76 -0.88
N LEU A 153 -14.08 -5.87 -0.51
CA LEU A 153 -14.60 -7.20 -0.81
C LEU A 153 -15.75 -7.55 0.15
N ASN A 154 -16.90 -7.96 -0.40
CA ASN A 154 -17.95 -8.61 0.38
C ASN A 154 -17.58 -10.08 0.58
N ASP A 155 -17.93 -10.66 1.74
CA ASP A 155 -17.63 -12.08 2.06
C ASP A 155 -18.09 -13.06 0.97
N ASN A 156 -19.17 -12.75 0.25
CA ASN A 156 -19.68 -13.55 -0.87
C ASN A 156 -18.76 -13.50 -2.11
N LYS A 157 -18.12 -12.35 -2.40
CA LYS A 157 -17.20 -12.20 -3.55
C LYS A 157 -15.88 -12.93 -3.33
N ILE A 158 -15.42 -13.08 -2.09
CA ILE A 158 -14.20 -13.84 -1.76
C ILE A 158 -14.37 -15.30 -2.21
N ASN A 159 -15.56 -15.88 -2.02
CA ASN A 159 -15.86 -17.25 -2.46
C ASN A 159 -15.96 -17.39 -4.00
N GLU A 160 -16.46 -16.37 -4.70
CA GLU A 160 -16.49 -16.33 -6.17
C GLU A 160 -15.10 -16.17 -6.80
N ILE A 161 -14.24 -15.34 -6.22
CA ILE A 161 -12.85 -15.19 -6.65
C ILE A 161 -12.10 -16.52 -6.48
N ASN A 162 -12.28 -17.17 -5.33
CA ASN A 162 -11.63 -18.45 -5.01
C ASN A 162 -12.12 -19.62 -5.88
N THR A 163 -13.40 -19.62 -6.28
CA THR A 163 -13.94 -20.64 -7.19
C THR A 163 -13.47 -20.41 -8.63
N SER A 164 -13.33 -19.16 -9.07
CA SER A 164 -12.82 -18.79 -10.40
C SER A 164 -11.33 -19.11 -10.59
N THR A 165 -10.50 -18.97 -9.55
CA THR A 165 -9.07 -19.35 -9.59
C THR A 165 -8.85 -20.86 -9.53
N ALA A 166 -9.71 -21.62 -8.84
CA ALA A 166 -9.62 -23.08 -8.78
C ALA A 166 -9.93 -23.78 -10.12
N VAL A 167 -10.82 -23.21 -10.94
CA VAL A 167 -11.20 -23.78 -12.25
C VAL A 167 -10.08 -23.60 -13.29
N ASN A 168 -9.33 -22.49 -13.25
CA ASN A 168 -8.30 -22.19 -14.25
C ASN A 168 -6.92 -22.85 -13.97
N ASN A 169 -6.66 -23.30 -12.75
CA ASN A 169 -5.37 -23.92 -12.37
C ASN A 169 -5.25 -25.42 -12.69
N ARG A 170 -6.21 -26.03 -13.40
CA ARG A 170 -6.15 -27.47 -13.74
C ARG A 170 -5.33 -27.80 -14.98
N ASN A 171 -4.90 -26.82 -15.78
CA ASN A 171 -4.08 -27.07 -16.96
C ASN A 171 -2.84 -26.17 -16.93
N ASN A 172 -1.69 -26.73 -16.54
CA ASN A 172 -0.36 -26.54 -17.18
C ASN A 172 0.77 -26.86 -16.18
N ASN A 173 1.13 -28.15 -16.10
CA ASN A 173 2.41 -28.58 -15.53
C ASN A 173 3.50 -28.45 -16.60
N SER A 174 4.29 -27.38 -16.56
CA SER A 174 5.64 -27.39 -17.14
C SER A 174 6.53 -26.39 -16.40
N ILE A 175 7.47 -26.93 -15.63
CA ILE A 175 8.55 -26.18 -14.98
C ILE A 175 9.53 -25.76 -16.07
N LEU A 176 9.65 -24.46 -16.34
CA LEU A 176 10.86 -23.89 -16.93
C LEU A 176 11.05 -22.45 -16.45
N SER A 177 12.29 -22.16 -16.06
CA SER A 177 12.77 -20.89 -15.53
C SER A 177 12.41 -19.69 -16.43
N MET A 178 11.59 -18.78 -15.92
CA MET A 178 11.43 -17.44 -16.45
C MET A 178 11.67 -16.41 -15.34
N PRO A 179 12.16 -15.20 -15.66
CA PRO A 179 12.47 -14.20 -14.66
C PRO A 179 11.18 -13.85 -13.89
N LYS A 180 11.32 -13.68 -12.56
CA LYS A 180 10.24 -13.34 -11.61
C LYS A 180 9.59 -11.99 -11.96
N MET A 181 8.78 -11.98 -13.00
CA MET A 181 7.92 -10.88 -13.42
C MET A 181 6.49 -11.28 -13.07
N TYR A 182 5.72 -10.36 -12.48
CA TYR A 182 4.29 -10.58 -12.23
C TYR A 182 3.64 -11.19 -13.48
N PRO A 183 2.94 -12.34 -13.38
CA PRO A 183 2.39 -13.03 -14.54
C PRO A 183 1.57 -12.06 -15.38
N GLN A 184 1.83 -12.02 -16.68
CA GLN A 184 1.08 -11.20 -17.66
C GLN A 184 -0.44 -11.43 -17.54
N ASP A 185 -0.84 -12.64 -17.13
CA ASP A 185 -2.24 -13.06 -16.90
C ASP A 185 -2.92 -12.35 -15.73
N ILE A 186 -2.17 -11.85 -14.74
CA ILE A 186 -2.76 -11.02 -13.69
C ILE A 186 -3.20 -9.70 -14.33
N ARG A 187 -2.33 -9.05 -15.14
CA ARG A 187 -2.59 -7.77 -15.86
C ARG A 187 -3.75 -7.81 -16.87
N MET A 188 -4.13 -8.98 -17.36
CA MET A 188 -5.26 -9.14 -18.27
C MET A 188 -6.61 -9.31 -17.55
N LYS A 189 -6.64 -9.67 -16.26
CA LYS A 189 -7.89 -9.82 -15.48
C LYS A 189 -8.55 -8.49 -15.07
N PHE A 190 -7.93 -7.36 -15.38
CA PHE A 190 -8.27 -6.05 -14.85
C PHE A 190 -9.41 -5.32 -15.56
N ALA A 191 -9.86 -5.76 -16.73
CA ALA A 191 -10.80 -4.99 -17.55
C ALA A 191 -12.18 -4.71 -16.88
N ASN A 192 -12.60 -5.52 -15.91
CA ASN A 192 -13.90 -5.36 -15.22
C ASN A 192 -13.77 -5.16 -13.70
N LEU A 193 -12.57 -4.85 -13.21
CA LEU A 193 -12.32 -4.69 -11.78
C LEU A 193 -12.18 -3.21 -11.42
N PRO A 194 -12.77 -2.76 -10.30
CA PRO A 194 -12.62 -1.36 -9.91
C PRO A 194 -11.13 -1.07 -9.67
N PRO A 195 -10.58 0.02 -10.23
CA PRO A 195 -9.15 0.29 -10.24
C PRO A 195 -8.60 0.36 -8.82
N ILE A 196 -7.38 -0.15 -8.63
CA ILE A 196 -6.61 -0.01 -7.38
C ILE A 196 -5.78 1.27 -7.49
N ASN A 197 -5.78 2.09 -6.46
CA ASN A 197 -4.99 3.31 -6.43
C ASN A 197 -4.04 3.31 -5.23
N VAL A 198 -2.81 3.77 -5.43
CA VAL A 198 -1.78 3.85 -4.40
C VAL A 198 -1.27 5.28 -4.34
N ALA A 199 -1.35 5.90 -3.16
CA ALA A 199 -0.79 7.23 -2.92
C ALA A 199 0.44 7.13 -2.02
N ILE A 200 1.53 7.77 -2.45
CA ILE A 200 2.78 7.86 -1.70
C ILE A 200 3.16 9.34 -1.63
N LEU A 201 3.10 9.92 -0.43
CA LEU A 201 3.60 11.28 -0.18
C LEU A 201 4.83 11.15 0.71
N THR A 202 5.90 11.88 0.41
CA THR A 202 7.17 11.78 1.14
C THR A 202 7.74 13.16 1.42
N ASN A 203 8.61 13.25 2.41
CA ASN A 203 9.42 14.43 2.73
C ASN A 203 8.60 15.70 3.02
N LEU A 204 7.42 15.54 3.62
CA LEU A 204 6.58 16.66 4.03
C LEU A 204 6.78 16.94 5.52
N GLU A 205 7.24 18.13 5.88
CA GLU A 205 7.42 18.49 7.28
C GLU A 205 6.07 18.84 7.95
N ASN A 206 5.80 18.24 9.12
CA ASN A 206 4.69 18.61 10.01
C ASN A 206 3.33 18.76 9.31
N VAL A 207 2.93 17.77 8.53
CA VAL A 207 1.61 17.75 7.86
C VAL A 207 0.63 16.90 8.68
N PRO A 208 -0.13 17.48 9.64
CA PRO A 208 -1.05 16.73 10.48
C PRO A 208 -2.18 16.05 9.68
N GLY A 209 -2.56 16.63 8.54
CA GLY A 209 -3.61 16.10 7.65
C GLY A 209 -3.08 15.26 6.47
N ILE A 210 -1.90 14.63 6.60
CA ILE A 210 -1.27 13.91 5.47
C ILE A 210 -2.12 12.71 5.01
N SER A 211 -2.86 12.08 5.93
CA SER A 211 -3.78 10.98 5.62
C SER A 211 -4.96 11.45 4.78
N GLU A 212 -5.60 12.53 5.20
CA GLU A 212 -6.71 13.17 4.49
C GLU A 212 -6.26 13.65 3.11
N LEU A 213 -5.07 14.26 3.03
CA LEU A 213 -4.48 14.68 1.76
C LEU A 213 -4.24 13.49 0.81
N ALA A 214 -3.69 12.39 1.32
CA ALA A 214 -3.45 11.19 0.51
C ALA A 214 -4.75 10.57 0.01
N ILE A 215 -5.79 10.51 0.85
CA ILE A 215 -7.12 10.04 0.47
C ILE A 215 -7.71 10.95 -0.63
N TYR A 216 -7.67 12.27 -0.42
CA TYR A 216 -8.20 13.24 -1.38
C TYR A 216 -7.51 13.15 -2.74
N ILE A 217 -6.18 13.08 -2.76
CA ILE A 217 -5.42 12.88 -4.01
C ILE A 217 -5.82 11.53 -4.64
N SER A 218 -5.91 10.46 -3.85
CA SER A 218 -6.30 9.14 -4.35
C SER A 218 -7.67 9.16 -5.02
N GLU A 219 -8.63 9.89 -4.46
CA GLU A 219 -9.97 10.02 -5.03
C GLU A 219 -9.98 10.81 -6.34
N ILE A 220 -9.21 11.91 -6.44
CA ILE A 220 -9.10 12.67 -7.69
C ILE A 220 -8.59 11.79 -8.84
N PHE A 221 -7.53 11.02 -8.60
CA PHE A 221 -6.97 10.14 -9.63
C PHE A 221 -7.89 8.96 -9.96
N LEU A 222 -8.64 8.47 -8.97
CA LEU A 222 -9.63 7.42 -9.17
C LEU A 222 -10.77 7.90 -10.08
N GLU A 223 -11.34 9.07 -9.80
CA GLU A 223 -12.39 9.67 -10.63
C GLU A 223 -11.90 9.93 -12.06
N TYR A 224 -10.66 10.39 -12.21
CA TYR A 224 -10.06 10.60 -13.52
C TYR A 224 -9.93 9.29 -14.31
N ALA A 225 -9.43 8.21 -13.67
CA ALA A 225 -9.31 6.90 -14.29
C ALA A 225 -10.67 6.35 -14.76
N LEU A 226 -11.70 6.43 -13.91
CA LEU A 226 -13.05 5.96 -14.24
C LEU A 226 -13.67 6.73 -15.42
N LYS A 227 -13.46 8.05 -15.49
CA LYS A 227 -13.91 8.86 -16.64
C LYS A 227 -13.20 8.49 -17.93
N MET A 228 -11.91 8.14 -17.86
CA MET A 228 -11.15 7.68 -19.03
C MET A 228 -11.68 6.34 -19.55
N GLU A 229 -12.02 5.40 -18.66
CA GLU A 229 -12.60 4.11 -19.05
C GLU A 229 -13.95 4.30 -19.76
N GLN A 230 -14.85 5.10 -19.18
CA GLN A 230 -16.15 5.43 -19.80
C GLN A 230 -16.01 6.06 -21.18
N ALA A 231 -15.08 7.02 -21.34
CA ALA A 231 -14.82 7.65 -22.63
C ALA A 231 -14.25 6.67 -23.67
N ASN A 232 -13.50 5.65 -23.26
CA ASN A 232 -12.98 4.64 -24.18
C ASN A 232 -14.06 3.64 -24.61
N GLU A 233 -15.00 3.32 -23.72
CA GLU A 233 -16.17 2.47 -24.02
C GLU A 233 -17.15 3.16 -24.97
N GLU A 234 -17.39 4.47 -24.82
CA GLU A 234 -18.28 5.23 -25.71
C GLU A 234 -17.71 5.42 -27.14
N ASN A 235 -16.39 5.29 -27.30
CA ASN A 235 -15.70 5.46 -28.58
C ASN A 235 -15.31 4.13 -29.26
N SER A 236 -15.67 2.98 -28.67
CA SER A 236 -15.41 1.62 -29.20
C SER A 236 -16.67 0.99 -29.81
#